data_AF-A0A3M6X059-F1
#
_entry.id   AF-A0A3M6X059-F1
#
_cell.length_a   1.000
_cell.length_b   1.000
_cell.length_c   1.000
_cell.angle_alpha   90.00
_cell.angle_beta   90.00
_cell.angle_gamma   90.00
#
_symmetry.space_group_name_H-M   'P 1'
#
loop_
_entity.id
_entity.type
_entity.pdbx_description
1 polymer ?
#
loop_
_entity_poly.entity_id
_entity_poly.type
_entity_poly.pdbx_seq_one_letter_code
_entity_poly.pdbx_strand_id
1 'polypeptide(L)'
;MVLRLRLSRVSTPGGAKRHHPRYNIVLAHAQTARDSKPLEVLGTYNPIPELPVGAEPGDRKVKDVKVDVSRCAYWLGVGAQPSDTVWRLLSMIGLLEPKYLPTGPQTENALKAVRFPTHEAKPSPSSRSKQQPSNPKATAAPKRGDGPVTKAIKDNTRRKADVGAGTTSPTNPNEA
;
A
#
# COMPACT_ATOMS: atom_id res chain seq x y z
N MET A 1 15.94 -2.26 0.26
CA MET A 1 15.11 -3.48 0.05
C MET A 1 13.65 -3.09 0.18
N VAL A 2 12.80 -3.26 -0.85
CA VAL A 2 11.40 -2.80 -0.81
C VAL A 2 10.48 -3.94 -0.38
N LEU A 3 9.62 -3.66 0.61
CA LEU A 3 8.55 -4.56 1.04
C LEU A 3 7.34 -4.41 0.12
N ARG A 4 6.77 -5.54 -0.31
CA ARG A 4 5.58 -5.57 -1.16
C ARG A 4 4.52 -6.47 -0.56
N LEU A 5 3.29 -5.97 -0.56
CA LEU A 5 2.09 -6.78 -0.35
C LEU A 5 1.66 -7.31 -1.71
N ARG A 6 1.68 -8.63 -1.88
CA ARG A 6 1.39 -9.28 -3.16
C ARG A 6 0.61 -10.58 -2.98
N LEU A 7 0.07 -11.08 -4.08
CA LEU A 7 -0.56 -12.40 -4.11
C LEU A 7 0.50 -13.46 -4.43
N SER A 8 0.59 -14.49 -3.60
CA SER A 8 1.31 -15.72 -3.90
C SER A 8 0.31 -16.81 -4.27
N ARG A 9 0.60 -17.60 -5.32
CA ARG A 9 -0.26 -18.70 -5.73
C ARG A 9 0.09 -19.92 -4.90
N VAL A 10 -0.91 -20.54 -4.28
CA VAL A 10 -0.69 -21.73 -3.46
C VAL A 10 -0.39 -22.93 -4.37
N SER A 11 0.86 -23.38 -4.39
CA SER A 11 1.31 -24.57 -5.13
C SER A 11 1.77 -25.68 -4.18
N THR A 12 0.85 -26.24 -3.41
CA THR A 12 1.09 -27.47 -2.64
C THR A 12 1.23 -28.67 -3.61
N PRO A 13 1.78 -29.83 -3.21
CA PRO A 13 1.78 -31.05 -4.03
C PRO A 13 0.36 -31.53 -4.43
N GLY A 14 -0.65 -31.19 -3.63
CA GLY A 14 -2.08 -31.23 -4.00
C GLY A 14 -2.68 -29.83 -4.17
N GLY A 15 -1.89 -28.88 -4.67
CA GLY A 15 -2.08 -27.42 -4.59
C GLY A 15 -3.30 -26.88 -5.30
N ALA A 16 -3.27 -25.58 -5.64
CA ALA A 16 -4.30 -24.98 -6.49
C ALA A 16 -4.39 -25.79 -7.79
N LYS A 17 -5.42 -26.65 -7.86
CA LYS A 17 -5.69 -27.57 -8.97
C LYS A 17 -5.65 -26.75 -10.26
N ARG A 18 -5.19 -27.35 -11.36
CA ARG A 18 -5.24 -26.67 -12.67
C ARG A 18 -6.67 -26.13 -12.87
N HIS A 19 -6.79 -24.86 -13.24
CA HIS A 19 -8.07 -24.13 -13.36
C HIS A 19 -8.82 -23.77 -12.06
N HIS A 20 -8.24 -24.05 -10.88
CA HIS A 20 -8.76 -23.62 -9.58
C HIS A 20 -7.70 -22.84 -8.79
N PRO A 21 -7.40 -21.59 -9.18
CA PRO A 21 -6.41 -20.76 -8.50
C PRO A 21 -6.85 -20.38 -7.09
N ARG A 22 -5.94 -20.51 -6.12
CA ARG A 22 -6.07 -19.96 -4.76
C ARG A 22 -4.83 -19.14 -4.44
N TYR A 23 -5.03 -18.01 -3.77
CA TYR A 23 -3.96 -17.06 -3.45
C TYR A 23 -3.85 -16.80 -1.96
N ASN A 24 -2.61 -16.60 -1.50
CA ASN A 24 -2.31 -16.02 -0.21
C ASN A 24 -1.93 -14.55 -0.41
N ILE A 25 -2.45 -13.68 0.45
CA ILE A 25 -2.01 -12.29 0.54
C ILE A 25 -0.79 -12.30 1.46
N VAL A 26 0.37 -11.94 0.92
CA VAL A 26 1.65 -12.10 1.60
C VAL A 26 2.45 -10.82 1.59
N LEU A 27 3.25 -10.64 2.64
CA LEU A 27 4.32 -9.67 2.69
C LEU A 27 5.63 -10.34 2.29
N ALA A 28 6.29 -9.81 1.26
CA ALA A 28 7.58 -10.32 0.82
C ALA A 28 8.45 -9.19 0.25
N HIS A 29 9.74 -9.44 0.12
CA HIS A 29 10.64 -8.54 -0.58
C HIS A 29 10.38 -8.56 -2.10
N ALA A 30 10.48 -7.41 -2.75
CA ALA A 30 10.19 -7.26 -4.17
C ALA A 30 11.00 -8.19 -5.09
N GLN A 31 12.26 -8.48 -4.74
CA GLN A 31 13.21 -9.27 -5.55
C GLN A 31 13.10 -10.79 -5.33
N THR A 32 12.19 -11.25 -4.47
CA THR A 32 12.02 -12.69 -4.19
C THR A 32 11.05 -13.33 -5.18
N ALA A 33 11.23 -14.63 -5.45
CA ALA A 33 10.35 -15.41 -6.31
C ALA A 33 8.88 -15.33 -5.83
N ARG A 34 7.92 -15.45 -6.75
CA ARG A 34 6.49 -15.22 -6.45
C ARG A 34 5.98 -16.06 -5.28
N ASP A 35 6.31 -17.36 -5.30
CA ASP A 35 5.79 -18.37 -4.38
C ASP A 35 6.85 -18.86 -3.38
N SER A 36 7.95 -18.10 -3.20
CA SER A 36 8.91 -18.38 -2.13
C SER A 36 8.28 -18.12 -0.77
N LYS A 37 8.88 -18.69 0.29
CA LYS A 37 8.47 -18.42 1.68
C LYS A 37 8.42 -16.90 1.93
N PRO A 38 7.25 -16.34 2.25
CA PRO A 38 7.12 -14.91 2.54
C PRO A 38 7.61 -14.59 3.95
N LEU A 39 7.72 -13.30 4.27
CA LEU A 39 7.97 -12.82 5.63
C LEU A 39 6.76 -13.11 6.51
N GLU A 40 5.57 -12.81 6.00
CA GLU A 40 4.30 -12.99 6.71
C GLU A 40 3.16 -13.30 5.73
N VAL A 41 2.24 -14.16 6.16
CA VAL A 41 0.98 -14.43 5.45
C VAL A 41 -0.13 -13.66 6.16
N LEU A 42 -0.71 -12.68 5.47
CA LEU A 42 -1.69 -11.76 6.03
C LEU A 42 -3.13 -12.20 5.76
N GLY A 43 -3.33 -13.11 4.81
CA GLY A 43 -4.66 -13.52 4.42
C GLY A 43 -4.71 -14.47 3.23
N THR A 44 -5.93 -14.77 2.81
CA THR A 44 -6.25 -15.65 1.68
C THR A 44 -7.28 -15.00 0.77
N TYR A 45 -7.17 -15.27 -0.52
CA TYR A 45 -8.09 -14.79 -1.54
C TYR A 45 -8.48 -15.91 -2.51
N ASN A 46 -9.78 -16.14 -2.64
CA ASN A 46 -10.37 -16.99 -3.67
C ASN A 46 -10.97 -16.12 -4.79
N PRO A 47 -10.43 -16.18 -6.03
CA PRO A 47 -10.96 -15.39 -7.14
C PRO A 47 -12.25 -15.97 -7.73
N ILE A 48 -12.52 -17.27 -7.50
CA ILE A 48 -13.71 -17.95 -7.99
C ILE A 48 -14.86 -17.57 -7.04
N PRO A 49 -15.95 -16.98 -7.56
CA PRO A 49 -17.07 -16.58 -6.73
C PRO A 49 -17.88 -17.83 -6.35
N GLU A 50 -18.09 -18.00 -5.05
CA GLU A 50 -18.83 -19.12 -4.47
C GLU A 50 -20.13 -18.60 -3.84
N LEU A 51 -21.07 -19.51 -3.61
CA LEU A 51 -22.27 -19.18 -2.84
C LEU A 51 -21.87 -19.04 -1.37
N PRO A 52 -22.35 -18.01 -0.66
CA PRO A 52 -22.12 -17.93 0.77
C PRO A 52 -22.68 -19.16 1.49
N VAL A 53 -22.06 -19.52 2.61
CA VAL A 53 -22.52 -20.65 3.43
C VAL A 53 -23.94 -20.34 3.95
N GLY A 54 -24.91 -21.19 3.58
CA GLY A 54 -26.32 -21.00 3.94
C GLY A 54 -27.15 -20.18 2.94
N ALA A 55 -26.63 -19.90 1.75
CA ALA A 55 -27.36 -19.20 0.70
C ALA A 55 -28.16 -20.16 -0.20
N GLU A 56 -29.28 -19.68 -0.72
CA GLU A 56 -30.16 -20.45 -1.60
C GLU A 56 -29.69 -20.40 -3.07
N PRO A 57 -30.06 -21.39 -3.91
CA PRO A 57 -29.78 -21.36 -5.34
C PRO A 57 -30.47 -20.17 -6.03
N GLY A 58 -29.75 -19.05 -6.16
CA GLY A 58 -30.27 -17.80 -6.72
C GLY A 58 -29.61 -16.55 -6.12
N ASP A 59 -28.98 -16.70 -4.97
CA ASP A 59 -28.27 -15.61 -4.31
C ASP A 59 -27.02 -15.15 -5.05
N ARG A 60 -26.61 -13.91 -4.77
CA ARG A 60 -25.42 -13.30 -5.38
C ARG A 60 -24.18 -14.04 -4.91
N LYS A 61 -23.39 -14.53 -5.89
CA LYS A 61 -22.10 -15.15 -5.60
C LYS A 61 -21.10 -14.11 -5.10
N VAL A 62 -20.33 -14.47 -4.09
CA VAL A 62 -19.33 -13.60 -3.44
C VAL A 62 -17.96 -14.23 -3.57
N LYS A 63 -16.92 -13.40 -3.54
CA LYS A 63 -15.52 -13.85 -3.52
C LYS A 63 -15.02 -13.84 -2.09
N ASP A 64 -14.47 -14.98 -1.65
CA ASP A 64 -13.94 -15.08 -0.29
C ASP A 64 -12.59 -14.37 -0.18
N VAL A 65 -12.54 -13.41 0.74
CA VAL A 65 -11.36 -12.64 1.10
C VAL A 65 -11.24 -12.68 2.62
N LYS A 66 -10.16 -13.28 3.13
CA LYS A 66 -9.84 -13.27 4.56
C LYS A 66 -8.54 -12.51 4.73
N VAL A 67 -8.55 -11.45 5.53
CA VAL A 67 -7.40 -10.56 5.72
C VAL A 67 -7.31 -10.16 7.18
N ASP A 68 -6.11 -10.22 7.75
CA ASP A 68 -5.79 -9.54 8.99
C ASP A 68 -5.62 -8.04 8.74
N VAL A 69 -6.66 -7.28 9.10
CA VAL A 69 -6.74 -5.84 8.89
C VAL A 69 -5.67 -5.11 9.70
N SER A 70 -5.41 -5.56 10.94
CA SER A 70 -4.48 -4.91 11.86
C SER A 70 -3.04 -4.97 11.35
N ARG A 71 -2.61 -6.14 10.89
CA ARG A 71 -1.27 -6.35 10.33
C ARG A 71 -1.11 -5.67 8.99
N CYS A 72 -2.14 -5.67 8.14
CA CYS A 72 -2.11 -4.90 6.89
C CYS A 72 -1.92 -3.41 7.16
N ALA A 73 -2.67 -2.83 8.10
CA ALA A 73 -2.54 -1.41 8.46
C ALA A 73 -1.14 -1.07 8.97
N TYR A 74 -0.56 -1.91 9.82
CA TYR A 74 0.82 -1.74 10.28
C TYR A 74 1.82 -1.69 9.12
N TRP A 75 1.78 -2.68 8.22
CA TRP A 75 2.74 -2.75 7.12
C TRP A 75 2.57 -1.62 6.10
N LEU A 76 1.34 -1.16 5.88
CA LEU A 76 1.09 0.04 5.09
C LEU A 76 1.71 1.28 5.75
N GLY A 77 1.61 1.42 7.07
CA GLY A 77 2.25 2.50 7.82
C GLY A 77 3.78 2.48 7.77
N VAL A 78 4.38 1.28 7.71
CA VAL A 78 5.84 1.10 7.49
C VAL A 78 6.26 1.42 6.05
N GLY A 79 5.30 1.57 5.12
CA GLY A 79 5.56 1.92 3.71
C GLY A 79 5.63 0.71 2.77
N ALA A 80 5.07 -0.44 3.17
CA ALA A 80 4.94 -1.58 2.26
C ALA A 80 4.07 -1.21 1.06
N GLN A 81 4.51 -1.56 -0.15
CA GLN A 81 3.84 -1.19 -1.40
C GLN A 81 2.95 -2.34 -1.91
N PRO A 82 1.61 -2.19 -1.94
CA PRO A 82 0.74 -3.24 -2.46
C PRO A 82 0.75 -3.33 -4.00
N SER A 83 0.52 -4.53 -4.54
CA SER A 83 0.24 -4.73 -5.96
C SER A 83 -1.17 -4.24 -6.32
N ASP A 84 -1.45 -3.94 -7.60
CA ASP A 84 -2.75 -3.35 -8.00
C ASP A 84 -3.98 -4.20 -7.58
N THR A 85 -3.85 -5.53 -7.61
CA THR A 85 -4.89 -6.44 -7.13
C THR A 85 -5.10 -6.36 -5.63
N VAL A 86 -4.03 -6.36 -4.85
CA VAL A 86 -4.09 -6.26 -3.38
C VAL A 86 -4.58 -4.88 -2.98
N TRP A 87 -4.14 -3.83 -3.68
CA TRP A 87 -4.65 -2.47 -3.53
C TRP A 87 -6.18 -2.44 -3.65
N ARG A 88 -6.73 -3.08 -4.70
CA ARG A 88 -8.18 -3.14 -4.90
C ARG A 88 -8.90 -3.87 -3.77
N LEU A 89 -8.34 -4.98 -3.28
CA LEU A 89 -8.92 -5.72 -2.15
C LEU A 89 -8.92 -4.87 -0.87
N LEU A 90 -7.79 -4.22 -0.58
CA LEU A 90 -7.65 -3.35 0.60
C LEU A 90 -8.53 -2.10 0.50
N SER A 91 -8.75 -1.55 -0.70
CA SER A 91 -9.67 -0.43 -0.88
C SER A 91 -11.13 -0.82 -0.66
N MET A 92 -11.50 -2.07 -1.01
CA MET A 92 -12.85 -2.58 -0.72
C MET A 92 -13.09 -2.75 0.78
N ILE A 93 -12.03 -3.02 1.56
CA ILE A 93 -12.08 -3.11 3.02
C ILE A 93 -12.09 -1.70 3.67
N GLY A 94 -11.68 -0.66 2.94
CA GLY A 94 -11.60 0.71 3.43
C GLY A 94 -10.25 1.12 4.02
N LEU A 95 -9.17 0.33 3.79
CA LEU A 95 -7.82 0.66 4.26
C LEU A 95 -7.08 1.65 3.35
N LEU A 96 -7.43 1.68 2.06
CA LEU A 96 -6.77 2.50 1.04
C LEU A 96 -7.83 3.14 0.14
N GLU A 97 -7.52 4.32 -0.40
CA GLU A 97 -8.34 4.93 -1.45
C GLU A 97 -8.20 4.14 -2.75
N PRO A 98 -9.28 3.94 -3.52
CA PRO A 98 -9.21 3.23 -4.79
C PRO A 98 -8.35 3.99 -5.81
N LYS A 99 -7.29 3.34 -6.31
CA LYS A 99 -6.36 3.92 -7.30
C LYS A 99 -7.03 4.23 -8.65
N TYR A 100 -8.04 3.45 -9.00
CA TYR A 100 -8.81 3.62 -10.23
C TYR A 100 -10.28 3.71 -9.86
N LEU A 101 -10.97 4.71 -10.40
CA LEU A 101 -12.43 4.71 -10.32
C LEU A 101 -12.94 3.54 -11.16
N PRO A 102 -13.92 2.78 -10.65
CA PRO A 102 -14.49 1.71 -11.42
C PRO A 102 -15.27 2.26 -12.61
N THR A 103 -14.82 1.96 -13.82
CA THR A 103 -15.48 2.34 -15.08
C THR A 103 -16.40 1.21 -15.53
N GLY A 104 -17.70 1.50 -15.64
CA GLY A 104 -18.73 0.56 -16.09
C GLY A 104 -20.17 0.91 -15.63
N PRO A 105 -21.20 0.33 -16.26
CA PRO A 105 -22.61 0.65 -15.97
C PRO A 105 -23.06 0.21 -14.58
N GLN A 106 -22.52 -0.91 -14.06
CA GLN A 106 -22.78 -1.40 -12.71
C GLN A 106 -22.12 -0.52 -11.63
N THR A 107 -21.14 0.29 -12.01
CA THR A 107 -20.25 1.01 -11.10
C THR A 107 -20.66 2.45 -10.86
N GLU A 108 -21.46 3.05 -11.76
CA GLU A 108 -22.12 4.34 -11.50
C GLU A 108 -23.04 4.30 -10.25
N ASN A 109 -23.72 3.17 -10.04
CA ASN A 109 -24.57 2.96 -8.86
C ASN A 109 -23.74 2.75 -7.59
N ALA A 110 -22.59 2.09 -7.67
CA ALA A 110 -21.68 1.87 -6.53
C ALA A 110 -20.89 3.14 -6.14
N LEU A 111 -20.51 3.96 -7.12
CA LEU A 111 -19.81 5.25 -6.93
C LEU A 111 -20.65 6.28 -6.15
N LYS A 112 -21.99 6.19 -6.22
CA LYS A 112 -22.90 7.03 -5.43
C LYS A 112 -22.94 6.62 -3.95
N ALA A 113 -22.69 5.36 -3.64
CA ALA A 113 -22.80 4.81 -2.28
C ALA A 113 -21.50 4.92 -1.47
N VAL A 114 -20.33 4.96 -2.11
CA VAL A 114 -18.99 4.92 -1.45
C VAL A 114 -18.30 6.29 -1.46
N ARG A 115 -19.06 7.38 -1.66
CA ARG A 115 -18.47 8.73 -1.70
C ARG A 115 -18.01 9.14 -0.30
N PHE A 116 -16.78 8.82 0.04
CA PHE A 116 -16.08 9.44 1.16
C PHE A 116 -16.17 10.98 1.01
N PRO A 117 -16.42 11.74 2.08
CA PRO A 117 -16.62 13.19 2.02
C PRO A 117 -15.39 14.00 1.56
N THR A 118 -14.25 13.36 1.34
CA THR A 118 -12.97 14.04 1.05
C THR A 118 -12.76 14.43 -0.42
N HIS A 119 -13.67 14.07 -1.34
CA HIS A 119 -13.66 14.57 -2.71
C HIS A 119 -14.49 15.85 -2.88
N GLU A 120 -14.20 16.89 -2.11
CA GLU A 120 -14.36 18.25 -2.63
C GLU A 120 -13.22 18.48 -3.64
N ALA A 121 -13.60 18.66 -4.89
CA ALA A 121 -12.64 19.01 -5.94
C ALA A 121 -11.96 20.33 -5.55
N LYS A 122 -10.69 20.29 -5.15
CA LYS A 122 -9.86 21.50 -5.16
C LYS A 122 -9.95 22.10 -6.57
N PRO A 123 -10.45 23.33 -6.75
CA PRO A 123 -10.58 23.90 -8.07
C PRO A 123 -9.19 24.08 -8.68
N SER A 124 -8.91 23.30 -9.72
CA SER A 124 -7.73 23.49 -10.58
C SER A 124 -7.92 24.79 -11.37
N PRO A 125 -6.99 25.76 -11.32
CA PRO A 125 -7.09 26.96 -12.12
C PRO A 125 -6.92 26.61 -13.60
N SER A 126 -7.96 26.92 -14.37
CA SER A 126 -8.03 26.71 -15.80
C SER A 126 -7.00 27.55 -16.58
N SER A 127 -6.49 26.92 -17.64
CA SER A 127 -6.10 27.52 -18.93
C SER A 127 -5.04 28.63 -18.95
N ARG A 128 -3.79 28.25 -19.29
CA ARG A 128 -2.90 29.12 -20.07
C ARG A 128 -2.48 28.40 -21.35
N SER A 129 -3.17 28.78 -22.43
CA SER A 129 -2.78 28.76 -23.85
C SER A 129 -1.59 27.88 -24.29
N LYS A 130 -1.90 26.94 -25.19
CA LYS A 130 -0.98 26.38 -26.18
C LYS A 130 -0.27 27.50 -26.95
N GLN A 131 1.07 27.54 -26.90
CA GLN A 131 1.90 28.00 -28.00
C GLN A 131 3.04 26.99 -28.20
N GLN A 132 3.17 26.58 -29.44
CA GLN A 132 4.04 25.53 -29.95
C GLN A 132 5.26 26.20 -30.59
N PRO A 133 6.52 25.85 -30.27
CA PRO A 133 7.67 26.35 -31.01
C PRO A 133 8.15 25.34 -32.06
N SER A 134 8.29 25.83 -33.28
CA SER A 134 8.92 25.19 -34.43
C SER A 134 10.42 25.53 -34.51
N ASN A 135 11.26 24.51 -34.36
CA ASN A 135 12.62 24.24 -34.87
C ASN A 135 13.79 25.28 -34.84
N PRO A 136 15.07 24.80 -34.84
CA PRO A 136 16.24 25.49 -34.26
C PRO A 136 17.24 26.04 -35.28
N LYS A 137 18.08 27.02 -34.87
CA LYS A 137 19.50 27.13 -35.27
C LYS A 137 20.26 28.24 -34.51
N ALA A 138 21.56 27.98 -34.29
CA ALA A 138 22.68 28.92 -34.05
C ALA A 138 22.72 29.63 -32.67
N THR A 139 23.82 29.83 -31.92
CA THR A 139 25.27 29.50 -31.98
C THR A 139 25.86 29.96 -30.62
N ALA A 140 27.03 29.42 -30.23
CA ALA A 140 28.03 29.95 -29.28
C ALA A 140 28.03 29.45 -27.81
N ALA A 141 29.14 28.79 -27.48
CA ALA A 141 29.64 28.44 -26.15
C ALA A 141 30.51 29.60 -25.56
N PRO A 142 31.33 29.38 -24.51
CA PRO A 142 31.01 29.15 -23.10
C PRO A 142 31.70 30.21 -22.20
N LYS A 143 31.33 30.35 -20.92
CA LYS A 143 32.29 30.79 -19.87
C LYS A 143 32.06 30.08 -18.54
N ARG A 144 33.08 29.32 -18.14
CA ARG A 144 33.40 28.89 -16.76
C ARG A 144 33.87 30.10 -15.95
N GLY A 145 33.69 30.05 -14.64
CA GLY A 145 34.30 30.96 -13.68
C GLY A 145 34.18 30.40 -12.26
N ASP A 146 35.26 29.77 -11.80
CA ASP A 146 35.53 29.28 -10.46
C ASP A 146 35.54 30.38 -9.38
N GLY A 147 35.28 30.00 -8.12
CA GLY A 147 35.58 30.82 -6.96
C GLY A 147 34.92 30.37 -5.64
N PRO A 148 35.68 29.87 -4.65
CA PRO A 148 35.16 29.24 -3.43
C PRO A 148 35.03 30.23 -2.25
N VAL A 149 34.12 29.97 -1.30
CA VAL A 149 34.18 30.58 0.03
C VAL A 149 34.10 29.49 1.10
N THR A 150 35.10 29.52 1.97
CA THR A 150 35.42 28.55 3.00
C THR A 150 34.96 29.03 4.39
N LYS A 151 34.69 28.03 5.25
CA LYS A 151 35.00 27.92 6.69
C LYS A 151 34.09 28.52 7.80
N ALA A 152 33.97 27.63 8.82
CA ALA A 152 33.77 27.82 10.27
C ALA A 152 32.32 28.11 10.71
N ILE A 153 31.72 27.43 11.69
CA ILE A 153 32.11 27.21 13.11
C ILE A 153 31.33 25.95 13.60
N LYS A 154 31.94 24.79 13.90
CA LYS A 154 32.49 24.25 15.16
C LYS A 154 31.66 24.41 16.47
N ASP A 155 31.47 23.25 17.11
CA ASP A 155 31.21 22.99 18.54
C ASP A 155 29.79 23.13 19.13
N ASN A 156 29.13 21.98 19.33
CA ASN A 156 28.41 21.74 20.60
C ASN A 156 28.56 20.27 21.02
N THR A 157 29.71 19.99 21.65
CA THR A 157 29.99 18.74 22.36
C THR A 157 29.71 18.97 23.85
N ARG A 158 29.09 17.95 24.49
CA ARG A 158 28.86 17.73 25.94
C ARG A 158 27.65 18.43 26.58
N ARG A 159 26.59 17.65 26.79
CA ARG A 159 26.02 17.39 28.14
C ARG A 159 25.52 15.93 28.24
N LYS A 160 26.32 15.10 28.91
CA LYS A 160 25.95 13.78 29.47
C LYS A 160 26.35 13.84 30.94
N ALA A 161 25.38 13.78 31.83
CA ALA A 161 25.42 13.28 33.21
C ALA A 161 23.96 13.37 33.72
N ASP A 162 23.24 12.25 33.82
CA ASP A 162 23.25 11.29 34.94
C ASP A 162 22.21 11.67 36.00
N VAL A 163 21.08 10.94 36.02
CA VAL A 163 20.39 10.54 37.25
C VAL A 163 19.82 9.15 36.97
N GLY A 164 20.28 8.18 37.77
CA GLY A 164 19.96 6.77 37.61
C GLY A 164 18.69 6.30 38.33
N ALA A 165 18.47 5.00 38.11
CA ALA A 165 17.81 4.00 38.95
C ALA A 165 16.33 4.18 39.33
N GLY A 166 15.53 3.16 38.97
CA GLY A 166 14.19 2.98 39.50
C GLY A 166 13.40 1.89 38.78
N THR A 167 13.82 0.63 38.95
CA THR A 167 12.95 -0.53 38.76
C THR A 167 11.87 -0.54 39.84
N THR A 168 10.61 -0.76 39.48
CA THR A 168 9.64 -1.61 40.21
C THR A 168 8.24 -1.49 39.59
N SER A 169 7.67 -2.65 39.28
CA SER A 169 6.32 -2.87 38.74
C SER A 169 5.22 -2.54 39.76
N PRO A 170 4.06 -2.00 39.35
CA PRO A 170 2.87 -2.05 40.19
C PRO A 170 2.15 -3.40 40.04
N THR A 171 2.12 -4.17 41.13
CA THR A 171 1.34 -5.39 41.32
C THR A 171 -0.16 -5.09 41.41
N ASN A 172 -0.95 -5.99 40.82
CA ASN A 172 -2.41 -6.01 40.73
C ASN A 172 -3.06 -6.42 42.08
N PRO A 173 -4.12 -5.74 42.58
CA PRO A 173 -4.60 -5.94 43.96
C PRO A 173 -5.79 -6.90 44.11
N ASN A 174 -5.81 -8.07 43.45
CA ASN A 174 -6.91 -9.04 43.63
C ASN A 174 -6.43 -10.50 43.66
N GLU A 175 -5.70 -10.85 44.73
CA GLU A 175 -5.48 -12.23 45.15
C GLU A 175 -5.72 -12.31 46.67
N ALA A 176 -6.96 -12.62 47.03
CA ALA A 176 -7.42 -13.19 48.30
C ALA A 176 -8.83 -13.77 48.09
#